data_AF-A0A380GY13-F1
#
_entry.id   AF-A0A380GY13-F1
#
_cell.length_a   1.000
_cell.length_b   1.000
_cell.length_c   1.000
_cell.angle_alpha   90.00
_cell.angle_beta   90.00
_cell.angle_gamma   90.00
#
_symmetry.space_group_name_H-M   'P 1'
#
loop_
_entity.id
_entity.type
_entity.pdbx_description
1 polymer ?
#
loop_
_entity_poly.entity_id
_entity_poly.type
_entity_poly.pdbx_seq_one_letter_code
_entity_poly.pdbx_strand_id
1 'polypeptide(L)'
;MFAVQSIPMAIKYYDTFQRLKAEGVHDLNITTIFTYQANEDTHEDEHYEHSRKVLDRIMSDYNVTFKMNYDTDNFEGYFSDVSKRMKEVVRDEKIDILIVVNMFLTGFDSKKLNTLYVDKNLKHHDLIQAYSRTNRVEKERKHYGNIVCYRDLKQQTGEAIEIFSQTDNTDTVLSLLL
;
A
#
# COMPACT_ATOMS: atom_id res chain seq x y z
N MET A 1 -4.57 0.32 -3.86
CA MET A 1 -3.60 0.38 -2.74
C MET A 1 -3.97 1.52 -1.82
N PHE A 2 -3.67 1.41 -0.53
CA PHE A 2 -3.91 2.46 0.45
C PHE A 2 -2.62 2.72 1.25
N ALA A 3 -1.96 3.85 0.96
CA ALA A 3 -0.73 4.27 1.62
C ALA A 3 -1.04 5.06 2.89
N VAL A 4 -0.45 4.65 4.01
CA VAL A 4 -0.67 5.27 5.33
C VAL A 4 0.66 5.69 5.99
N GLN A 5 0.58 6.58 6.97
CA GLN A 5 1.77 7.19 7.57
C GLN A 5 2.66 6.20 8.34
N SER A 6 2.07 5.27 9.10
CA SER A 6 2.79 4.42 10.06
C SER A 6 2.12 3.06 10.24
N ILE A 7 2.85 2.11 10.86
CA ILE A 7 2.33 0.77 11.20
C ILE A 7 1.09 0.87 12.11
N PRO A 8 1.07 1.67 13.20
CA PRO A 8 -0.13 1.84 14.01
C PRO A 8 -1.36 2.30 13.22
N MET A 9 -1.18 3.19 12.24
CA MET A 9 -2.29 3.60 11.36
C MET A 9 -2.73 2.46 10.44
N ALA A 10 -1.80 1.70 9.89
CA ALA A 10 -2.12 0.54 9.05
C ALA A 10 -2.96 -0.49 9.82
N ILE A 11 -2.58 -0.76 11.08
CA ILE A 11 -3.31 -1.65 11.99
C ILE A 11 -4.71 -1.09 12.27
N LYS A 12 -4.81 0.18 12.67
CA LYS A 12 -6.10 0.83 12.95
C LYS A 12 -7.05 0.79 11.74
N TYR A 13 -6.55 1.05 10.55
CA TYR A 13 -7.35 0.95 9.33
C TYR A 13 -7.76 -0.49 9.05
N TYR A 14 -6.83 -1.44 9.15
CA TYR A 14 -7.12 -2.86 8.98
C TYR A 14 -8.22 -3.34 9.93
N ASP A 15 -8.09 -3.08 11.23
CA ASP A 15 -9.10 -3.45 12.23
C ASP A 15 -10.46 -2.79 11.95
N THR A 16 -10.46 -1.54 11.50
CA THR A 16 -11.69 -0.84 11.12
C THR A 16 -12.36 -1.53 9.93
N PHE A 17 -11.61 -1.93 8.91
CA PHE A 17 -12.14 -2.68 7.78
C PHE A 17 -12.66 -4.06 8.20
N GLN A 18 -11.94 -4.80 9.03
CA GLN A 18 -12.39 -6.11 9.52
C GLN A 18 -13.69 -5.99 10.32
N ARG A 19 -13.79 -4.98 11.20
CA ARG A 19 -15.03 -4.69 11.94
C ARG A 19 -16.19 -4.34 11.01
N LEU A 20 -15.99 -3.44 10.05
CA LEU A 20 -17.03 -3.05 9.08
C LEU A 20 -17.46 -4.21 8.18
N LYS A 21 -16.55 -5.13 7.84
CA LYS A 21 -16.86 -6.39 7.15
C LYS A 21 -17.77 -7.27 8.01
N ALA A 22 -17.45 -7.43 9.29
CA ALA A 22 -18.27 -8.21 10.23
C ALA A 22 -19.67 -7.59 10.45
N GLU A 23 -19.78 -6.26 10.37
CA GLU A 23 -21.05 -5.51 10.40
C GLU A 23 -21.82 -5.57 9.06
N GLY A 24 -21.27 -6.20 8.01
CA GLY A 24 -21.91 -6.33 6.70
C GLY A 24 -21.88 -5.05 5.85
N VAL A 25 -21.04 -4.08 6.19
CA VAL A 25 -20.92 -2.81 5.46
C VAL A 25 -20.20 -2.99 4.11
N HIS A 26 -19.31 -3.98 4.01
CA HIS A 26 -18.64 -4.36 2.77
C HIS A 26 -18.20 -5.83 2.80
N ASP A 27 -17.81 -6.36 1.64
CA ASP A 27 -17.31 -7.73 1.47
C ASP A 27 -15.83 -7.81 0.99
N LEU A 28 -15.19 -6.65 0.78
CA LEU A 28 -13.84 -6.52 0.22
C LEU A 28 -12.78 -7.40 0.90
N ASN A 29 -11.83 -7.89 0.10
CA ASN A 29 -10.63 -8.58 0.57
C ASN A 29 -9.52 -7.58 0.86
N ILE A 30 -9.22 -7.38 2.14
CA ILE A 30 -8.30 -6.36 2.61
C ILE A 30 -7.17 -7.03 3.39
N THR A 31 -5.95 -6.61 3.12
CA THR A 31 -4.78 -7.04 3.89
C THR A 31 -3.78 -5.92 4.05
N THR A 32 -2.79 -6.13 4.90
CA THR A 32 -1.67 -5.22 5.13
C THR A 32 -0.35 -5.97 5.19
N ILE A 33 0.74 -5.25 4.98
CA ILE A 33 2.08 -5.81 5.03
C ILE A 33 3.08 -4.77 5.54
N PHE A 34 3.90 -5.17 6.49
CA PHE A 34 4.97 -4.39 7.08
C PHE A 34 6.04 -5.32 7.66
N THR A 35 7.28 -4.85 7.75
CA THR A 35 8.33 -5.52 8.51
C THR A 35 8.14 -5.20 9.99
N TYR A 36 8.42 -6.18 10.85
CA TYR A 36 8.62 -5.95 12.27
C TYR A 36 10.11 -5.87 12.57
N GLN A 37 10.52 -5.06 13.55
CA GLN A 37 11.87 -5.14 14.11
C GLN A 37 11.83 -5.93 15.43
N ALA A 38 12.87 -6.73 15.69
CA ALA A 38 12.97 -7.51 16.93
C ALA A 38 13.11 -6.64 18.20
N ASN A 39 13.52 -5.38 18.02
CA ASN A 39 13.68 -4.37 19.08
C ASN A 39 12.82 -3.14 18.79
N GLU A 40 11.54 -3.32 18.41
CA GLU A 40 10.63 -2.17 18.42
C GLU A 40 10.54 -1.66 19.85
N ASP A 41 10.97 -0.42 20.08
CA ASP A 41 10.80 0.25 21.36
C ASP A 41 9.33 0.15 21.74
N THR A 42 9.05 -0.62 22.78
CA THR A 42 7.76 -0.58 23.47
C THR A 42 7.67 0.81 24.06
N HIS A 43 7.13 1.76 23.30
CA HIS A 43 6.63 3.00 23.87
C HIS A 43 5.74 2.61 25.06
N GLU A 44 5.81 3.37 26.16
CA GLU A 44 5.09 3.15 27.42
C GLU A 44 3.55 3.25 27.30
N ASP A 45 3.00 2.94 26.12
CA ASP A 45 1.57 2.73 25.91
C ASP A 45 1.26 1.25 26.17
N GLU A 46 0.57 0.96 27.28
CA GLU A 46 0.08 -0.37 27.66
C GLU A 46 -0.84 -1.01 26.59
N HIS A 47 -1.24 -0.25 25.57
CA HIS A 47 -2.06 -0.68 24.44
C HIS A 47 -1.28 -1.08 23.19
N TYR A 48 0.06 -1.04 23.18
CA TYR A 48 0.85 -1.38 22.00
C TYR A 48 1.02 -2.90 21.86
N GLU A 49 0.27 -3.52 20.95
CA GLU A 49 0.49 -4.92 20.59
C GLU A 49 1.76 -5.05 19.73
N HIS A 50 2.66 -5.98 20.12
CA HIS A 50 3.92 -6.19 19.42
C HIS A 50 3.68 -6.49 17.93
N SER A 51 4.33 -5.76 17.03
CA SER A 51 4.07 -5.80 15.57
C SER A 51 4.12 -7.21 14.98
N ARG A 52 4.97 -8.10 15.51
CA ARG A 52 5.00 -9.52 15.12
C ARG A 52 3.66 -10.23 15.34
N LYS A 53 3.06 -10.09 16.53
CA LYS A 53 1.79 -10.73 16.90
C LYS A 53 0.63 -10.19 16.06
N VAL A 54 0.65 -8.89 15.78
CA VAL A 54 -0.32 -8.26 14.88
C VAL A 54 -0.19 -8.83 13.47
N LEU A 55 1.04 -8.99 12.98
CA LEU A 55 1.32 -9.56 11.66
C LEU A 55 0.88 -11.03 11.58
N ASP A 56 1.13 -11.84 12.60
CA ASP A 56 0.64 -13.24 12.66
C ASP A 56 -0.90 -13.29 12.58
N ARG A 57 -1.61 -12.38 13.27
CA ARG A 57 -3.07 -12.26 13.18
C ARG A 57 -3.54 -11.92 11.76
N ILE A 58 -2.91 -10.94 11.12
CA ILE A 58 -3.21 -10.55 9.73
C ILE A 58 -2.97 -11.72 8.77
N MET A 59 -1.86 -12.45 8.94
CA MET A 59 -1.55 -13.63 8.15
C MET A 59 -2.56 -14.76 8.37
N SER A 60 -3.07 -14.92 9.60
CA SER A 60 -4.13 -15.89 9.89
C SER A 60 -5.41 -15.57 9.12
N ASP A 61 -5.86 -14.32 9.15
CA ASP A 61 -7.03 -13.86 8.37
C ASP A 61 -6.82 -14.04 6.86
N TYR A 62 -5.61 -13.75 6.38
CA TYR A 62 -5.21 -13.97 4.99
C TYR A 62 -5.24 -15.46 4.61
N ASN A 63 -4.72 -16.32 5.47
CA ASN A 63 -4.70 -17.77 5.28
C ASN A 63 -6.09 -18.35 5.20
N VAL A 64 -7.03 -17.89 6.04
CA VAL A 64 -8.44 -18.28 5.97
C VAL A 64 -9.06 -17.82 4.65
N THR A 65 -8.81 -16.56 4.26
CA THR A 65 -9.40 -15.96 3.06
C THR A 65 -8.92 -16.64 1.78
N PHE A 66 -7.62 -16.91 1.65
CA PHE A 66 -6.99 -17.41 0.43
C PHE A 66 -6.55 -18.87 0.51
N LYS A 67 -6.90 -19.58 1.59
CA LYS A 67 -6.55 -20.99 1.84
C LYS A 67 -5.03 -21.22 1.80
N MET A 68 -4.31 -20.37 2.53
CA MET A 68 -2.84 -20.39 2.64
C MET A 68 -2.39 -20.84 4.04
N ASN A 69 -1.07 -20.90 4.25
CA ASN A 69 -0.46 -21.26 5.54
C ASN A 69 0.84 -20.48 5.78
N TYR A 70 0.74 -19.15 5.77
CA TYR A 70 1.86 -18.27 6.10
C TYR A 70 1.89 -17.88 7.58
N ASP A 71 3.09 -17.62 8.08
CA ASP A 71 3.39 -17.15 9.42
C ASP A 71 4.61 -16.20 9.38
N THR A 72 4.96 -15.64 10.54
CA THR A 72 6.11 -14.73 10.64
C THR A 72 7.47 -15.40 10.38
N ASP A 73 7.57 -16.73 10.41
CA ASP A 73 8.81 -17.45 10.11
C ASP A 73 8.98 -17.67 8.58
N ASN A 74 7.88 -17.68 7.82
CA ASN A 74 7.87 -17.82 6.37
C ASN A 74 7.40 -16.55 5.63
N PHE A 75 7.63 -15.38 6.23
CA PHE A 75 7.20 -14.06 5.72
C PHE A 75 7.52 -13.82 4.23
N GLU A 76 8.65 -14.30 3.72
CA GLU A 76 9.01 -14.17 2.29
C GLU A 76 7.96 -14.81 1.37
N GLY A 77 7.39 -15.95 1.78
CA GLY A 77 6.31 -16.62 1.06
C GLY A 77 5.04 -15.76 1.02
N TYR A 78 4.67 -15.18 2.16
CA TYR A 78 3.54 -14.25 2.27
C TYR A 78 3.74 -13.02 1.37
N PHE A 79 4.91 -12.40 1.44
CA PHE A 79 5.25 -11.23 0.62
C PHE A 79 5.14 -11.54 -0.89
N SER A 80 5.68 -12.68 -1.31
CA SER A 80 5.66 -13.12 -2.71
C SER A 80 4.23 -13.34 -3.21
N ASP A 81 3.38 -14.00 -2.41
CA ASP A 81 1.98 -14.26 -2.77
C ASP A 81 1.14 -12.97 -2.84
N VAL A 82 1.29 -12.08 -1.86
CA VAL A 82 0.65 -10.75 -1.89
C VAL A 82 1.07 -9.98 -3.15
N SER A 83 2.37 -9.97 -3.47
CA SER A 83 2.91 -9.32 -4.67
C SER A 83 2.33 -9.92 -5.95
N LYS A 84 2.24 -11.25 -6.03
CA LYS A 84 1.66 -11.97 -7.16
C LYS A 84 0.18 -11.62 -7.34
N ARG A 85 -0.63 -11.69 -6.29
CA ARG A 85 -2.08 -11.39 -6.34
C ARG A 85 -2.37 -9.96 -6.78
N MET A 86 -1.57 -9.01 -6.30
CA MET A 86 -1.67 -7.60 -6.70
C MET A 86 -1.29 -7.36 -8.18
N LYS A 87 -0.47 -8.22 -8.79
CA LYS A 87 -0.10 -8.13 -10.22
C LYS A 87 -1.05 -8.88 -11.14
N GLU A 88 -1.36 -10.13 -10.81
CA GLU A 88 -2.08 -11.04 -11.70
C GLU A 88 -3.59 -10.84 -11.64
N VAL A 89 -4.16 -10.36 -10.52
CA VAL A 89 -5.60 -10.11 -10.29
C VAL A 89 -6.46 -11.22 -10.91
N VAL A 90 -6.49 -12.37 -10.23
CA VAL A 90 -7.34 -13.52 -10.58
C VAL A 90 -8.71 -13.32 -9.91
N ARG A 91 -9.78 -13.62 -10.64
CA ARG A 91 -11.16 -13.54 -10.11
C ARG A 91 -11.28 -14.49 -8.93
N ASP A 92 -11.91 -14.03 -7.85
CA ASP A 92 -12.10 -14.74 -6.55
C ASP A 92 -10.85 -14.91 -5.69
N GLU A 93 -9.70 -14.44 -6.16
CA GLU A 93 -8.40 -14.54 -5.48
C GLU A 93 -7.70 -13.18 -5.32
N LYS A 94 -8.42 -12.10 -5.65
CA LYS A 94 -7.90 -10.74 -5.63
C LYS A 94 -7.87 -10.16 -4.21
N ILE A 95 -6.84 -9.35 -3.98
CA ILE A 95 -6.79 -8.38 -2.90
C ILE A 95 -7.39 -7.08 -3.45
N ASP A 96 -8.47 -6.60 -2.84
CA ASP A 96 -9.14 -5.36 -3.26
C ASP A 96 -8.38 -4.14 -2.75
N ILE A 97 -7.96 -4.18 -1.48
CA ILE A 97 -7.20 -3.11 -0.85
C ILE A 97 -6.00 -3.72 -0.11
N LEU A 98 -4.81 -3.39 -0.60
CA LEU A 98 -3.57 -3.57 0.15
C LEU A 98 -3.24 -2.26 0.87
N ILE A 99 -3.24 -2.29 2.20
CA ILE A 99 -2.80 -1.21 3.07
C ILE A 99 -1.28 -1.30 3.23
N VAL A 100 -0.57 -0.21 3.02
CA VAL A 100 0.90 -0.18 3.06
C VAL A 100 1.43 1.06 3.76
N VAL A 101 2.57 0.92 4.44
CA VAL A 101 3.29 2.07 5.00
C VAL A 101 4.30 2.62 4.00
N ASN A 102 5.34 1.82 3.70
CA ASN A 102 6.39 2.14 2.72
C ASN A 102 6.59 1.01 1.70
N MET A 103 6.27 -0.24 2.08
CA MET A 103 6.36 -1.38 1.17
C MET A 103 5.44 -1.18 -0.04
N PHE A 104 5.85 -1.70 -1.20
CA PHE A 104 5.12 -1.58 -2.46
C PHE A 104 4.92 -0.14 -2.99
N LEU A 105 5.45 0.89 -2.31
CA LEU A 105 5.46 2.25 -2.84
C LEU A 105 6.64 2.49 -3.80
N THR A 106 7.78 1.82 -3.56
CA THR A 106 8.95 1.84 -4.45
C THR A 106 9.17 0.45 -5.05
N GLY A 107 9.53 0.39 -6.34
CA GLY A 107 9.89 -0.86 -7.03
C GLY A 107 8.73 -1.82 -7.37
N PHE A 108 7.52 -1.62 -6.87
CA PHE A 108 6.35 -2.42 -7.25
C PHE A 108 5.63 -1.83 -8.46
N ASP A 109 5.47 -2.64 -9.50
CA ASP A 109 4.72 -2.30 -10.70
C ASP A 109 3.59 -3.31 -10.94
N SER A 110 2.35 -2.82 -10.99
CA SER A 110 1.19 -3.60 -11.38
C SER A 110 0.37 -2.79 -12.37
N LYS A 111 0.33 -3.24 -13.63
CA LYS A 111 -0.49 -2.64 -14.70
C LYS A 111 -1.97 -2.56 -14.32
N LYS A 112 -2.43 -3.49 -13.47
CA LYS A 112 -3.82 -3.60 -13.04
C LYS A 112 -4.17 -2.68 -11.86
N LEU A 113 -3.19 -2.16 -11.11
CA LEU A 113 -3.46 -1.16 -10.07
C LEU A 113 -3.96 0.15 -10.69
N ASN A 114 -5.17 0.59 -10.34
CA ASN A 114 -5.76 1.81 -10.88
C ASN A 114 -5.82 2.95 -9.85
N THR A 115 -6.06 2.62 -8.58
CA THR A 115 -6.36 3.60 -7.54
C THR A 115 -5.37 3.50 -6.39
N LEU A 116 -4.80 4.65 -6.02
CA LEU A 116 -3.99 4.85 -4.83
C LEU A 116 -4.71 5.81 -3.88
N TYR A 117 -5.12 5.29 -2.72
CA TYR A 117 -5.58 6.08 -1.59
C TYR A 117 -4.35 6.50 -0.77
N VAL A 118 -4.31 7.75 -0.31
CA VAL A 118 -3.16 8.31 0.42
C VAL A 118 -3.64 9.02 1.68
N ASP A 119 -3.27 8.45 2.83
CA ASP A 119 -3.28 9.10 4.15
C ASP A 119 -1.86 9.10 4.73
N LYS A 120 -0.95 9.70 3.95
CA LYS A 120 0.47 9.83 4.26
C LYS A 120 0.94 11.20 3.79
N ASN A 121 1.81 11.84 4.57
CA ASN A 121 2.50 13.05 4.15
C ASN A 121 3.60 12.68 3.15
N LEU A 122 3.21 12.53 1.87
CA LEU A 122 4.17 12.39 0.77
C LEU A 122 4.78 13.76 0.47
N LYS A 123 6.11 13.82 0.34
CA LYS A 123 6.84 15.06 0.03
C LYS A 123 7.63 14.90 -1.28
N HIS A 124 7.60 15.95 -2.10
CA HIS A 124 8.43 16.11 -3.30
C HIS A 124 8.51 14.83 -4.16
N HIS A 125 9.68 14.18 -4.21
CA HIS A 125 9.97 13.03 -5.06
C HIS A 125 9.11 11.80 -4.74
N ASP A 126 8.74 11.55 -3.48
CA ASP A 126 7.90 10.40 -3.11
C ASP A 126 6.49 10.52 -3.70
N LEU A 127 5.99 11.76 -3.83
CA LEU A 127 4.69 12.05 -4.42
C LEU A 127 4.74 11.81 -5.93
N ILE A 128 5.76 12.32 -6.63
CA ILE A 128 5.96 12.11 -8.07
C ILE A 128 6.17 10.62 -8.37
N GLN A 129 6.97 9.91 -7.56
CA GLN A 129 7.18 8.47 -7.71
C GLN A 129 5.88 7.71 -7.52
N ALA A 130 5.12 7.97 -6.45
CA ALA A 130 3.85 7.28 -6.23
C ALA A 130 2.82 7.57 -7.36
N TYR A 131 2.77 8.82 -7.84
CA TYR A 131 1.79 9.28 -8.83
C TYR A 131 2.12 8.78 -10.25
N SER A 132 3.41 8.80 -10.62
CA SER A 132 3.86 8.32 -11.94
C SER A 132 3.59 6.82 -12.15
N ARG A 133 3.52 6.02 -11.07
CA ARG A 133 3.31 4.57 -11.15
C ARG A 133 1.88 4.19 -11.46
N THR A 134 0.90 5.03 -11.15
CA THR A 134 -0.50 4.80 -11.55
C THR A 134 -0.78 5.13 -13.02
N ASN A 135 0.17 5.76 -13.73
CA ASN A 135 0.04 6.21 -15.11
C ASN A 135 0.64 5.25 -16.16
N ARG A 136 0.98 4.00 -15.82
CA ARG A 136 1.41 3.01 -16.83
C ARG A 136 0.21 2.58 -17.69
N VAL A 137 0.12 3.18 -18.88
CA VAL A 137 -0.94 2.98 -19.87
C VAL A 137 -1.04 1.50 -20.25
N GLU A 138 -2.10 0.83 -19.80
CA GLU A 138 -2.55 -0.43 -20.39
C GLU A 138 -3.43 -0.05 -21.58
N LYS A 139 -2.90 -0.28 -22.79
CA LYS A 139 -3.55 0.08 -24.06
C LYS A 139 -5.03 -0.33 -24.03
N GLU A 140 -5.88 0.63 -24.41
CA GLU A 140 -7.32 0.55 -24.67
C GLU A 140 -8.33 0.55 -23.50
N ARG A 141 -7.96 0.27 -22.24
CA ARG A 141 -8.95 0.23 -21.13
C ARG A 141 -8.68 1.11 -19.91
N LYS A 142 -7.50 1.72 -19.78
CA LYS A 142 -7.16 2.63 -18.67
C LYS A 142 -6.67 3.98 -19.18
N HIS A 143 -7.47 5.02 -19.01
CA HIS A 143 -7.13 6.38 -19.48
C HIS A 143 -6.27 7.17 -18.48
N TYR A 144 -6.35 6.88 -17.17
CA TYR A 144 -5.61 7.60 -16.12
C TYR A 144 -5.59 6.79 -14.81
N GLY A 145 -4.57 7.02 -13.98
CA GLY A 145 -4.52 6.55 -12.60
C GLY A 145 -5.31 7.47 -11.65
N ASN A 146 -6.02 6.90 -10.68
CA ASN A 146 -6.79 7.66 -9.68
C ASN A 146 -6.00 7.79 -8.38
N ILE A 147 -5.92 9.02 -7.86
CA ILE A 147 -5.27 9.29 -6.58
C ILE A 147 -6.25 10.03 -5.69
N VAL A 148 -6.50 9.47 -4.51
CA VAL A 148 -7.43 10.01 -3.53
C VAL A 148 -6.65 10.34 -2.26
N CYS A 149 -6.49 11.63 -1.98
CA CYS A 149 -5.73 12.12 -0.83
C CYS A 149 -6.68 12.51 0.30
N TYR A 150 -6.42 12.00 1.50
CA TYR A 150 -7.16 12.35 2.72
C TYR A 150 -6.50 13.47 3.54
N ARG A 151 -5.39 14.02 3.04
CA ARG A 151 -4.67 15.17 3.59
C ARG A 151 -4.62 16.28 2.55
N ASP A 152 -4.51 17.52 3.01
CA ASP A 152 -4.24 18.64 2.11
C ASP A 152 -2.79 18.54 1.60
N LEU A 153 -2.66 17.98 0.39
CA LEU A 153 -1.41 17.83 -0.34
C LEU A 153 -1.32 18.80 -1.52
N LYS A 154 -2.22 19.81 -1.59
CA LYS A 154 -2.35 20.65 -2.78
C LYS A 154 -1.07 21.44 -3.08
N GLN A 155 -0.47 22.02 -2.05
CA GLN A 155 0.78 22.77 -2.18
C GLN A 155 1.95 21.85 -2.59
N GLN A 156 2.12 20.73 -1.90
CA GLN A 156 3.18 19.75 -2.17
C GLN A 156 3.04 19.14 -3.56
N THR A 157 1.81 18.94 -4.03
CA THR A 157 1.52 18.49 -5.40
C THR A 157 1.88 19.57 -6.41
N GLY A 158 1.55 20.84 -6.13
CA GLY A 158 1.94 21.98 -6.96
C GLY A 158 3.46 22.11 -7.10
N GLU A 159 4.18 22.10 -5.98
CA GLU A 159 5.65 22.15 -5.94
C GLU A 159 6.28 20.96 -6.69
N ALA A 160 5.74 19.76 -6.50
CA ALA A 160 6.19 18.56 -7.21
C ALA A 160 5.97 18.65 -8.73
N ILE A 161 4.81 19.16 -9.15
CA ILE A 161 4.49 19.39 -10.58
C ILE A 161 5.37 20.50 -11.16
N GLU A 162 5.66 21.56 -10.39
CA GLU A 162 6.50 22.65 -10.84
C GLU A 162 7.94 22.16 -11.12
N ILE A 163 8.53 21.42 -10.17
CA ILE A 163 9.83 20.75 -10.35
C ILE A 163 9.81 19.84 -11.58
N PHE A 164 8.70 19.12 -11.82
CA PHE A 164 8.53 18.25 -12.98
C PHE A 164 8.41 19.04 -14.29
N SER A 165 7.69 20.16 -14.30
CA SER A 165 7.41 20.99 -15.48
C SER A 165 8.61 21.80 -15.98
N GLN A 166 9.61 22.02 -15.13
CA GLN A 166 10.85 22.71 -15.49
C GLN A 166 11.86 21.79 -16.21
N THR A 167 11.53 20.50 -16.37
CA THR A 167 12.40 19.51 -17.00
C THR A 167 11.75 18.94 -18.25
N ASP A 168 12.10 19.45 -19.44
CA ASP A 168 11.59 18.98 -20.75
C ASP A 168 12.10 17.58 -21.16
N ASN A 169 12.85 16.90 -20.29
CA ASN A 169 13.53 15.65 -20.61
C ASN A 169 13.07 14.52 -19.68
N THR A 170 12.14 13.70 -20.17
CA THR A 170 11.59 12.53 -19.48
C THR A 170 12.65 11.54 -18.99
N ASP A 171 13.81 11.44 -19.66
CA ASP A 171 14.90 10.55 -19.25
C ASP A 171 15.72 11.13 -18.07
N THR A 172 15.89 12.45 -18.02
CA THR A 172 16.52 13.13 -16.87
C THR A 172 15.63 13.01 -15.64
N VAL A 173 14.31 13.11 -15.82
CA VAL A 173 13.32 12.88 -14.78
C VAL A 173 13.39 11.45 -14.26
N LEU A 174 13.50 10.44 -15.12
CA LEU A 174 13.68 9.03 -14.69
C LEU A 174 15.01 8.80 -13.96
N SER A 175 16.08 9.51 -14.33
CA SER A 175 17.39 9.40 -13.66
C SER A 175 17.44 10.06 -12.27
N LEU A 176 16.59 11.05 -12.01
CA LEU A 176 16.39 11.65 -10.68
C LEU A 176 15.46 10.82 -9.78
N LEU A 177 14.91 9.71 -10.30
CA LEU A 177 13.94 8.84 -9.64
C LEU A 177 14.50 7.42 -9.35
N LEU A 178 15.79 7.16 -9.62
CA LEU A 178 16.54 5.96 -9.26
C LEU A 178 17.53 6.29 -8.14
#